data_AF-A0A8T5AB96-F1
#
_entry.id   AF-A0A8T5AB96-F1
#
_cell.length_a   1.000
_cell.length_b   1.000
_cell.length_c   1.000
_cell.angle_alpha   90.00
_cell.angle_beta   90.00
_cell.angle_gamma   90.00
#
_symmetry.space_group_name_H-M   'P 1'
#
loop_
_entity.id
_entity.type
_entity.pdbx_description
1 polymer ?
#
loop_
_entity_poly.entity_id
_entity_poly.type
_entity_poly.pdbx_seq_one_letter_code
_entity_poly.pdbx_strand_id
1 'polypeptide(L)'
;MDCQRVWYPTIFPDKCDGCIKFNEARCVKFCPHGVFDLRDCKAVVVNPLNCIYGCTACENICPRKAIIFPQRTSIGQSSKKDKCLLKRVRCNICNKVFWTNEDVNLCLDCRKATKIFTS
;
A
#
# COMPACT_ATOMS: atom_id res chain seq x y z
N MET A 1 -10.60 13.63 1.58
CA MET A 1 -10.86 12.18 1.64
C MET A 1 -9.52 11.49 1.75
N ASP A 2 -9.19 11.22 3.00
CA ASP A 2 -7.96 10.62 3.49
C ASP A 2 -7.81 9.25 2.84
N CYS A 3 -6.72 9.09 2.10
CA CYS A 3 -6.29 7.79 1.58
C CYS A 3 -5.95 6.92 2.78
N GLN A 4 -6.95 6.20 3.29
CA GLN A 4 -6.82 5.31 4.43
C GLN A 4 -5.86 4.19 4.02
N ARG A 5 -4.60 4.34 4.43
CA ARG A 5 -3.58 3.32 4.20
C ARG A 5 -4.01 2.09 4.99
N VAL A 6 -4.32 1.05 4.24
CA VAL A 6 -4.69 -0.26 4.77
C VAL A 6 -3.53 -0.79 5.61
N TRP A 7 -3.76 -0.96 6.91
CA TRP A 7 -2.77 -1.47 7.86
C TRP A 7 -3.39 -2.55 8.74
N TYR A 8 -3.02 -3.80 8.48
CA TYR A 8 -3.39 -4.95 9.29
C TYR A 8 -2.36 -6.06 9.14
N PRO A 9 -2.20 -6.93 10.15
CA PRO A 9 -1.35 -8.11 10.04
C PRO A 9 -1.98 -9.15 9.12
N THR A 10 -1.14 -9.94 8.46
CA THR A 10 -1.53 -11.19 7.77
C THR A 10 -0.77 -12.34 8.42
N ILE A 11 -1.46 -13.45 8.72
CA ILE A 11 -0.85 -14.64 9.32
C ILE A 11 -0.67 -15.72 8.25
N PHE A 12 0.54 -16.28 8.19
CA PHE A 12 0.86 -17.42 7.35
C PHE A 12 0.64 -18.73 8.11
N PRO A 13 -0.38 -19.53 7.74
CA PRO A 13 -0.73 -20.75 8.45
C PRO A 13 0.35 -21.84 8.35
N ASP A 14 1.22 -21.78 7.34
CA ASP A 14 2.34 -22.72 7.15
C ASP A 14 3.45 -22.51 8.18
N LYS A 15 3.63 -21.27 8.65
CA LYS A 15 4.67 -20.92 9.63
C LYS A 15 4.13 -20.89 11.05
N CYS A 16 2.83 -20.61 11.21
CA CYS A 16 2.16 -20.55 12.50
C CYS A 16 1.98 -21.95 13.08
N ASP A 17 2.71 -22.21 14.17
CA ASP A 17 2.61 -23.42 14.98
C ASP A 17 1.72 -23.22 16.22
N GLY A 18 0.92 -22.14 16.25
CA GLY A 18 0.06 -21.85 17.39
C GLY A 18 0.75 -21.37 18.65
N CYS A 19 2.07 -21.17 18.62
CA CYS A 19 2.85 -21.03 19.85
C CYS A 19 2.62 -22.20 20.84
N ILE A 20 2.38 -23.42 20.34
CA ILE A 20 2.16 -24.63 21.18
C ILE A 20 3.26 -24.84 22.22
N LYS A 21 4.50 -24.41 21.91
CA LYS A 21 5.66 -24.49 22.82
C LYS A 21 5.57 -23.57 24.03
N PHE A 22 4.76 -22.53 23.96
CA PHE A 22 4.68 -21.47 24.97
C PHE A 22 3.38 -21.54 25.78
N ASN A 23 2.52 -22.53 25.54
CA ASN A 23 1.21 -22.72 26.19
C ASN A 23 0.21 -21.56 25.99
N GLU A 24 0.59 -20.50 25.26
CA GLU A 24 -0.25 -19.34 24.98
C GLU A 24 0.16 -18.69 23.63
N ALA A 25 -0.83 -18.18 22.88
CA ALA A 25 -0.56 -17.40 21.68
C ALA A 25 -0.08 -16.00 22.06
N ARG A 26 1.24 -15.80 22.02
CA ARG A 26 1.87 -14.54 22.40
C ARG A 26 1.35 -13.34 21.60
N CYS A 27 0.99 -13.51 20.33
CA CYS A 27 0.41 -12.45 19.51
C CYS A 27 -0.98 -12.01 19.99
N VAL A 28 -1.81 -12.95 20.44
CA VAL A 28 -3.15 -12.68 20.98
C VAL A 28 -3.02 -12.00 22.33
N LYS A 29 -2.21 -12.57 23.24
CA LYS A 29 -2.01 -12.00 24.59
C LYS A 29 -1.37 -10.61 24.56
N PHE A 30 -0.46 -10.37 23.63
CA PHE A 30 0.21 -9.08 23.50
C PHE A 30 -0.69 -7.99 22.91
N CYS A 31 -1.67 -8.34 22.07
CA CYS A 31 -2.49 -7.36 21.37
C CYS A 31 -3.80 -7.07 22.16
N PRO A 32 -3.90 -5.93 22.88
CA PRO A 32 -5.12 -5.61 23.64
C PRO A 32 -6.31 -5.22 22.75
N HIS A 33 -6.11 -5.04 21.45
CA HIS A 33 -7.12 -4.55 20.51
C HIS A 33 -8.00 -5.67 19.92
N GLY A 34 -7.81 -6.92 20.34
CA GLY A 34 -8.60 -8.05 19.86
C GLY A 34 -8.47 -8.28 18.35
N VAL A 35 -7.31 -7.97 17.77
CA VAL A 35 -7.03 -8.16 16.33
C VAL A 35 -6.93 -9.65 15.98
N PHE A 36 -6.39 -10.44 16.91
CA PHE A 36 -6.13 -11.86 16.73
C PHE A 36 -7.06 -12.72 17.58
N ASP A 37 -7.31 -13.93 17.11
CA ASP A 37 -8.03 -14.99 17.81
C ASP A 37 -7.32 -16.34 17.58
N LEU A 38 -7.67 -17.38 18.34
CA LEU A 38 -7.14 -18.73 18.18
C LEU A 38 -8.21 -19.66 17.60
N ARG A 39 -7.92 -20.25 16.44
CA ARG A 39 -8.73 -21.29 15.81
C ARG A 39 -7.84 -22.45 15.40
N ASP A 40 -8.26 -23.68 15.71
CA ASP A 40 -7.53 -24.90 15.34
C ASP A 40 -6.05 -24.87 15.75
N CYS A 41 -5.78 -24.39 16.97
CA CYS A 41 -4.43 -24.18 17.50
C CYS A 41 -3.57 -23.23 16.64
N LYS A 42 -4.15 -22.36 15.80
CA LYS A 42 -3.43 -21.35 15.02
C LYS A 42 -4.02 -19.96 15.26
N ALA A 43 -3.15 -18.96 15.22
CA ALA A 43 -3.60 -17.58 15.31
C ALA A 43 -4.27 -17.17 13.99
N VAL A 44 -5.41 -16.49 14.09
CA VAL A 44 -6.16 -15.94 12.95
C VAL A 44 -6.45 -14.47 13.21
N VAL A 45 -6.57 -13.68 12.14
CA VAL A 45 -6.92 -12.25 12.23
C VAL A 45 -8.44 -12.12 12.14
N VAL A 46 -9.09 -11.70 13.23
CA VAL A 46 -10.55 -11.56 13.30
C VAL A 46 -10.98 -10.11 13.12
N ASN A 47 -10.23 -9.16 13.64
CA ASN A 47 -10.55 -7.73 13.60
C ASN A 47 -9.38 -6.93 13.00
N PRO A 48 -9.14 -7.01 11.68
CA PRO A 48 -8.01 -6.33 11.04
C PRO A 48 -8.09 -4.80 11.20
N LEU A 49 -9.29 -4.23 11.25
CA LEU A 49 -9.53 -2.79 11.37
C LEU A 49 -9.17 -2.21 12.75
N ASN A 50 -9.07 -3.06 13.79
CA ASN A 50 -8.65 -2.63 15.13
C ASN A 50 -7.13 -2.49 15.24
N CYS A 51 -6.38 -2.84 14.20
CA CYS A 51 -4.93 -2.74 14.22
C CYS A 51 -4.50 -1.26 14.11
N ILE A 52 -3.70 -0.80 15.08
CA ILE A 52 -3.13 0.55 15.06
C ILE A 52 -2.15 0.69 13.89
N TYR A 53 -2.38 1.71 13.06
CA TYR A 53 -1.49 2.04 11.95
C TYR A 53 -0.04 2.20 12.40
N GLY A 54 0.88 1.42 11.82
CA GLY A 54 2.30 1.45 12.10
C GLY A 54 2.77 0.58 13.27
N CYS A 55 1.86 -0.05 14.02
CA CYS A 55 2.21 -1.00 15.07
C CYS A 55 2.68 -2.34 14.44
N THR A 56 3.92 -2.73 14.70
CA THR A 56 4.53 -4.00 14.25
C THR A 56 5.00 -4.88 15.42
N ALA A 57 4.58 -4.57 16.65
CA ALA A 57 5.13 -5.23 17.83
C ALA A 57 4.79 -6.73 17.90
N CYS A 58 3.61 -7.14 17.43
CA CYS A 58 3.23 -8.56 17.37
C CYS A 58 4.06 -9.37 16.35
N GLU A 59 4.56 -8.74 15.27
CA GLU A 59 5.49 -9.39 14.32
C GLU A 59 6.80 -9.77 15.02
N ASN A 60 7.36 -8.86 15.82
CA ASN A 60 8.63 -9.09 16.51
C ASN A 60 8.52 -10.12 17.65
N ILE A 61 7.34 -10.24 18.26
CA ILE A 61 7.07 -11.21 19.33
C ILE A 61 6.87 -12.63 18.78
N CYS A 62 6.51 -12.77 17.49
CA CYS A 62 6.27 -14.07 16.88
C CYS A 62 7.60 -14.80 16.63
N PRO A 63 7.89 -15.90 17.35
CA PRO A 63 9.16 -16.62 17.21
C PRO A 63 9.31 -17.30 15.83
N ARG A 64 8.18 -17.61 15.20
CA ARG A 64 8.13 -18.22 13.86
C ARG A 64 8.12 -17.21 12.72
N LYS A 65 8.06 -15.90 13.03
CA LYS A 65 7.86 -14.82 12.04
C LYS A 65 6.73 -15.16 11.06
N ALA A 66 5.61 -15.64 11.61
CA ALA A 66 4.43 -16.03 10.83
C ALA A 66 3.47 -14.85 10.55
N ILE A 67 3.71 -13.69 11.17
CA ILE A 67 2.93 -12.47 11.00
C ILE A 67 3.70 -11.55 10.07
N ILE A 68 3.03 -11.01 9.05
CA ILE A 68 3.61 -10.02 8.13
C ILE A 68 2.68 -8.80 8.09
N PHE A 69 3.27 -7.62 8.11
CA PHE A 69 2.55 -6.36 7.89
C PHE A 69 2.73 -5.85 6.46
N PRO A 70 1.79 -5.06 5.93
CA PRO A 70 2.06 -4.28 4.73
C PRO A 70 3.31 -3.45 4.98
N GLN A 71 4.28 -3.59 4.08
CA GLN A 71 5.53 -2.86 4.15
C GLN A 71 5.24 -1.36 4.27
N ARG A 72 5.69 -0.76 5.39
CA ARG A 72 5.85 0.70 5.47
C ARG A 72 6.72 1.02 4.27
N THR A 73 6.15 1.63 3.24
CA THR A 73 6.92 2.15 2.11
C THR A 73 7.79 3.29 2.61
N SER A 74 8.86 2.97 3.34
CA SER A 74 10.14 3.65 3.22
C SER A 74 10.61 3.24 1.84
N ILE A 75 10.44 4.14 0.87
CA ILE A 75 10.87 3.95 -0.51
C ILE A 75 12.40 3.82 -0.48
N GLY A 76 12.87 2.60 -0.29
CA GLY A 76 14.27 2.20 -0.35
C GLY A 76 14.61 1.45 -1.63
N GLN A 77 13.63 1.20 -2.51
CA GLN A 77 13.82 0.73 -3.88
C GLN A 77 12.68 1.30 -4.75
N SER A 78 13.08 2.03 -5.81
CA SER A 78 12.27 2.63 -6.88
C SER A 78 10.77 2.31 -6.88
N SER A 79 9.98 3.26 -6.39
CA SER A 79 8.64 3.53 -6.92
C SER A 79 8.52 5.03 -6.93
N LYS A 80 8.85 5.61 -8.10
CA LYS A 80 8.69 7.03 -8.34
C LYS A 80 7.28 7.43 -7.90
N LYS A 81 7.23 8.32 -6.92
CA LYS A 81 6.01 8.90 -6.38
C LYS A 81 5.51 9.91 -7.42
N ASP A 82 5.04 9.41 -8.55
CA ASP A 82 4.64 10.20 -9.71
C ASP A 82 3.24 10.80 -9.56
N LYS A 83 2.87 11.23 -8.35
CA LYS A 83 1.67 12.06 -8.18
C LYS A 83 1.89 13.52 -8.59
N CYS A 84 2.96 13.81 -9.35
CA CYS A 84 3.22 15.11 -9.95
C CYS A 84 4.15 15.07 -11.18
N LEU A 85 4.11 14.00 -12.02
CA LEU A 85 4.82 14.05 -13.31
C LEU A 85 4.08 14.86 -14.37
N LEU A 86 2.75 14.92 -14.25
CA LEU A 86 1.92 15.60 -15.22
C LEU A 86 1.97 17.10 -14.96
N LYS A 87 2.61 17.84 -15.86
CA LYS A 87 2.57 19.31 -15.89
C LYS A 87 1.21 19.74 -16.46
N ARG A 88 0.57 20.70 -15.81
CA ARG A 88 -0.61 21.37 -16.36
C ARG A 88 -0.15 22.37 -17.41
N VAL A 89 -0.51 22.16 -18.66
CA VAL A 89 -0.14 23.02 -19.79
C VAL A 89 -1.39 23.52 -20.50
N ARG A 90 -1.35 24.75 -21.03
CA ARG A 90 -2.40 25.31 -21.88
C ARG A 90 -1.96 25.22 -23.34
N CYS A 91 -2.79 24.61 -24.19
CA CYS A 91 -2.48 24.52 -25.61
C CYS A 91 -2.48 25.91 -26.25
N ASN A 92 -1.44 26.24 -27.02
CA ASN A 92 -1.33 27.54 -27.71
C ASN A 92 -2.34 27.72 -28.88
N ILE A 93 -2.90 26.63 -29.42
CA ILE A 93 -3.81 26.70 -30.58
C ILE A 93 -5.27 26.77 -30.13
N CYS A 94 -5.73 25.84 -29.30
CA CYS A 94 -7.13 25.76 -28.89
C CYS A 94 -7.40 26.26 -27.46
N ASN A 95 -6.39 26.77 -26.75
CA ASN A 95 -6.47 27.18 -25.34
C ASN A 95 -6.95 26.10 -24.35
N LYS A 96 -7.09 24.84 -24.80
CA LYS A 96 -7.44 23.69 -23.96
C LYS A 96 -6.35 23.42 -22.94
N VAL A 97 -6.74 23.31 -21.68
CA VAL A 97 -5.84 22.91 -20.58
C VAL A 97 -5.74 21.39 -20.60
N PHE A 98 -4.52 20.87 -20.58
CA PHE A 98 -4.24 19.44 -20.57
C PHE A 98 -3.07 19.10 -19.64
N TRP A 99 -2.95 17.83 -19.31
CA TRP A 99 -1.94 17.28 -18.41
C TRP A 99 -0.98 16.43 -19.23
N THR A 100 0.32 16.70 -19.16
CA THR A 100 1.33 15.98 -19.95
C THR A 100 2.64 15.82 -19.19
N ASN A 101 3.33 14.71 -19.44
CA ASN A 101 4.69 14.47 -18.97
C ASN A 101 5.75 14.99 -19.97
N GLU A 102 5.34 15.35 -21.19
CA GLU A 102 6.20 15.91 -22.23
C GLU A 102 6.31 17.44 -22.09
N ASP A 103 7.46 18.01 -22.47
CA ASP A 103 7.66 19.47 -22.54
C ASP A 103 7.04 20.03 -23.83
N VAL A 104 5.70 20.03 -23.89
CA VAL A 104 4.93 20.40 -25.09
C VAL A 104 3.82 21.40 -24.76
N ASN A 105 3.67 22.41 -25.61
CA ASN A 105 2.62 23.45 -25.51
C ASN A 105 1.43 23.22 -26.46
N LEU A 106 1.31 22.02 -27.03
CA LEU A 106 0.23 21.64 -27.95
C LEU A 106 -0.50 20.40 -27.44
N CYS A 107 -1.83 20.43 -27.44
CA CYS A 107 -2.62 19.24 -27.11
C CYS A 107 -2.52 18.20 -28.24
N LEU A 108 -2.92 16.95 -27.96
CA LEU A 108 -2.84 15.85 -28.92
C LEU A 108 -3.63 16.12 -30.21
N ASP A 109 -4.79 16.76 -30.11
CA ASP A 109 -5.67 17.09 -31.23
C ASP A 109 -5.00 18.10 -32.17
N CYS A 110 -4.47 19.20 -31.59
CA CYS A 110 -3.74 20.21 -32.33
C CYS A 110 -2.43 19.67 -32.91
N ARG A 111 -1.71 18.80 -32.18
CA ARG A 111 -0.49 18.13 -32.67
C ARG A 111 -0.76 17.21 -33.87
N LYS A 112 -1.91 16.54 -33.89
CA LYS A 112 -2.34 15.74 -35.06
C LYS A 112 -2.70 16.63 -36.24
N ALA A 113 -3.42 17.73 -35.98
CA ALA A 113 -3.78 18.69 -37.02
C ALA A 113 -2.54 19.29 -37.71
N THR A 114 -1.48 19.68 -36.97
CA THR A 114 -0.25 20.21 -37.57
C THR A 114 0.51 19.19 -38.42
N LYS A 115 0.42 17.89 -38.10
CA LYS A 115 1.06 16.83 -38.90
C LYS A 115 0.35 16.56 -40.23
N ILE A 116 -0.92 16.92 -40.36
CA ILE A 116 -1.70 16.75 -41.59
C ILE A 116 -1.33 17.81 -42.64
N PHE A 117 -0.82 18.98 -42.21
CA PHE A 117 -0.42 20.06 -43.12
C PHE A 117 1.05 19.98 -43.60
N THR A 118 1.80 18.94 -43.22
CA THR A 118 3.22 18.75 -43.60
C THR A 118 3.43 17.52 -44.49
N SER A 119 2.52 17.27 -45.43
CA SER A 119 2.66 16.26 -46.48
C SER A 119 2.27 16.84 -47.84
#